data_AF-A0AAQ3K8N1-F1
#
_entry.id   AF-A0AAQ3K8N1-F1
#
_cell.length_a   1.000
_cell.length_b   1.000
_cell.length_c   1.000
_cell.angle_alpha   90.00
_cell.angle_beta   90.00
_cell.angle_gamma   90.00
#
_symmetry.space_group_name_H-M   'P 1'
#
loop_
_entity.id
_entity.type
_entity.pdbx_description
1 polymer ?
#
loop_
_entity_poly.entity_id
_entity_poly.type
_entity_poly.pdbx_seq_one_letter_code
_entity_poly.pdbx_strand_id
1 'polypeptide(L)'
;MDDYIPFLRPFFANNQKKVLQVWQEQIPLVNKRRSILKNPNLEPNVVPFSYIDSLLDLKVDGRDSVPTDPELVTLCSELINGGIDTTSTVIEWAMARIIDNPNI
;
A
#
# COMPACT_ATOMS: atom_id res chain seq x y z
N MET A 1 -4.10 6.61 -10.53
CA MET A 1 -3.24 7.81 -10.51
C MET A 1 -3.65 8.66 -11.69
N ASP A 2 -4.42 9.71 -11.42
CA ASP A 2 -4.67 10.74 -12.41
C ASP A 2 -3.34 11.42 -12.71
N ASP A 3 -3.04 11.59 -14.00
CA ASP A 3 -1.82 12.24 -14.41
C ASP A 3 -2.00 13.76 -14.26
N TYR A 4 -1.72 14.25 -13.07
CA TYR A 4 -1.87 15.67 -12.71
C TYR A 4 -0.92 16.58 -13.51
N ILE A 5 0.08 16.02 -14.22
CA ILE A 5 1.08 16.80 -14.97
C ILE A 5 1.39 16.15 -16.34
N PRO A 6 0.42 16.13 -17.28
CA PRO A 6 0.53 15.38 -18.52
C PRO A 6 1.63 15.89 -19.46
N PHE A 7 2.04 17.16 -19.33
CA PHE A 7 3.14 17.72 -20.12
C PHE A 7 4.52 17.21 -19.68
N LEU A 8 4.64 16.60 -18.50
CA LEU A 8 5.88 15.95 -18.05
C LEU A 8 5.98 14.48 -18.48
N ARG A 9 4.95 13.90 -19.11
CA ARG A 9 4.96 12.52 -19.63
C ARG A 9 6.22 12.15 -20.41
N PRO A 10 6.74 12.99 -21.34
CA PRO A 10 7.94 12.65 -22.10
C PRO A 10 9.18 12.44 -21.24
N PHE A 11 9.29 13.15 -20.10
CA PHE A 11 10.43 13.06 -19.18
C PHE A 11 10.35 11.84 -18.26
N PHE A 12 9.15 11.32 -17.98
CA PHE A 12 8.93 10.24 -17.01
C PHE A 12 8.42 8.93 -17.61
N ALA A 13 8.45 8.76 -18.94
CA ALA A 13 7.92 7.58 -19.62
C ALA A 13 8.48 6.25 -19.08
N ASN A 14 9.76 6.21 -18.71
CA ASN A 14 10.38 5.02 -18.12
C ASN A 14 9.86 4.72 -16.70
N ASN A 15 9.57 5.75 -15.90
CA ASN A 15 9.01 5.57 -14.57
C ASN A 15 7.55 5.13 -14.64
N GLN A 16 6.77 5.65 -15.59
CA GLN A 16 5.40 5.19 -15.83
C GLN A 16 5.36 3.71 -16.20
N LYS A 17 6.27 3.24 -17.06
CA LYS A 17 6.41 1.81 -17.38
C LYS A 17 6.69 0.97 -16.13
N LYS A 18 7.59 1.42 -15.26
CA LYS A 18 7.89 0.73 -13.99
C LYS A 18 6.68 0.65 -13.07
N VAL A 19 5.93 1.74 -12.92
CA VAL A 19 4.71 1.76 -12.11
C VAL A 19 3.68 0.76 -12.63
N LEU A 20 3.47 0.71 -13.95
CA LEU A 20 2.56 -0.25 -14.57
C LEU A 20 3.01 -1.70 -14.35
N GLN A 21 4.32 -1.98 -14.42
CA GLN A 21 4.88 -3.30 -14.12
C GLN A 21 4.61 -3.72 -12.68
N VAL A 22 4.90 -2.84 -11.71
CA VAL A 22 4.65 -3.11 -10.29
C VAL A 22 3.16 -3.37 -10.03
N TRP A 23 2.26 -2.59 -10.64
CA TRP A 23 0.83 -2.83 -10.53
C TRP A 23 0.44 -4.20 -11.09
N GLN A 24 0.96 -4.60 -12.25
CA GLN A 24 0.70 -5.94 -12.81
C GLN A 24 1.16 -7.06 -11.88
N GLU A 25 2.29 -6.89 -11.19
CA GLU A 25 2.82 -7.87 -10.24
C GLU A 25 1.99 -7.94 -8.93
N GLN A 26 1.41 -6.81 -8.49
CA GLN A 26 0.73 -6.71 -7.20
C GLN A 26 -0.78 -6.98 -7.26
N ILE A 27 -1.43 -6.78 -8.41
CA ILE A 27 -2.86 -7.11 -8.61
C ILE A 27 -3.22 -8.57 -8.23
N PRO A 28 -2.40 -9.60 -8.54
CA PRO A 28 -2.66 -10.97 -8.09
C PRO A 28 -2.83 -11.11 -6.57
N LEU A 29 -2.16 -10.28 -5.76
CA LEU A 29 -2.28 -10.32 -4.29
C LEU A 29 -3.66 -9.81 -3.85
N VAL A 30 -4.15 -8.74 -4.49
CA VAL A 30 -5.51 -8.21 -4.27
C VAL A 30 -6.55 -9.28 -4.60
N ASN A 31 -6.38 -9.94 -5.76
CA ASN A 31 -7.29 -11.00 -6.19
C ASN A 31 -7.23 -12.23 -5.28
N LYS A 32 -6.04 -12.60 -4.77
CA LYS A 32 -5.90 -13.66 -3.75
C LYS A 32 -6.66 -13.31 -2.48
N ARG A 33 -6.57 -12.08 -1.97
CA ARG A 33 -7.33 -11.69 -0.78
C ARG A 33 -8.84 -11.71 -1.05
N ARG A 34 -9.30 -11.23 -2.21
CA ARG A 34 -10.71 -11.30 -2.60
C ARG A 34 -11.25 -12.74 -2.68
N SER A 35 -10.47 -13.70 -3.18
CA SER A 35 -10.91 -15.10 -3.24
C SER A 35 -11.04 -15.72 -1.85
N ILE A 36 -10.12 -15.40 -0.94
CA ILE A 36 -10.15 -15.81 0.47
C ILE A 36 -11.41 -15.26 1.17
N LEU A 37 -11.74 -13.98 0.95
CA LEU A 37 -12.95 -13.39 1.55
C LEU A 37 -14.24 -14.05 1.04
N LYS A 38 -14.28 -14.46 -0.24
CA LYS A 38 -15.43 -15.20 -0.80
C LYS A 38 -15.52 -16.62 -0.26
N ASN A 39 -14.40 -17.28 -0.04
CA ASN A 39 -14.32 -18.66 0.42
C ASN A 39 -13.27 -18.79 1.54
N PRO A 40 -13.64 -18.56 2.82
CA PRO A 40 -12.69 -18.57 3.94
C PRO A 40 -11.95 -19.91 4.12
N ASN A 41 -12.54 -21.00 3.65
CA ASN A 41 -11.95 -22.34 3.72
C ASN A 41 -10.75 -22.56 2.77
N LEU A 42 -10.46 -21.62 1.85
CA LEU A 42 -9.32 -21.75 0.93
C LEU A 42 -7.96 -21.68 1.65
N GLU A 43 -7.87 -20.87 2.70
CA GLU A 43 -6.64 -20.60 3.45
C GLU A 43 -6.98 -20.52 4.94
N PRO A 44 -7.10 -21.67 5.65
CA PRO A 44 -7.61 -21.70 7.03
C PRO A 44 -6.68 -21.02 8.05
N ASN A 45 -5.42 -20.77 7.70
CA ASN A 45 -4.43 -20.07 8.53
C ASN A 45 -4.23 -18.60 8.15
N VAL A 46 -5.10 -18.04 7.30
CA VAL A 46 -4.97 -16.63 6.89
C VAL A 46 -5.36 -15.70 8.04
N VAL A 47 -4.74 -14.52 8.07
CA VAL A 47 -5.14 -13.46 8.99
C VAL A 47 -6.64 -13.13 8.82
N PRO A 48 -7.41 -13.04 9.92
CA PRO A 48 -8.85 -12.84 9.86
C PRO A 48 -9.22 -11.47 9.27
N PHE A 49 -8.33 -10.48 9.40
CA PHE A 49 -8.53 -9.13 8.88
C PHE A 49 -7.21 -8.57 8.34
N SER A 50 -7.31 -7.79 7.27
CA SER A 50 -6.22 -7.06 6.62
C SER A 50 -6.67 -5.64 6.28
N TYR A 51 -5.74 -4.69 6.23
CA TYR A 51 -6.02 -3.31 5.82
C TYR A 51 -6.75 -3.23 4.47
N ILE A 52 -6.37 -4.07 3.49
CA ILE A 52 -7.05 -4.06 2.19
C ILE A 52 -8.54 -4.39 2.29
N ASP A 53 -8.95 -5.14 3.33
CA ASP A 53 -10.35 -5.50 3.52
C ASP A 53 -11.21 -4.28 3.85
N SER A 54 -10.65 -3.28 4.56
CA SER A 54 -11.37 -2.01 4.78
C SER A 54 -11.43 -1.14 3.53
N LEU A 55 -10.51 -1.33 2.58
CA LEU A 55 -10.47 -0.58 1.33
C LEU A 55 -11.41 -1.13 0.26
N LEU A 56 -11.69 -2.44 0.26
CA LEU A 56 -12.45 -3.11 -0.81
C LEU A 56 -13.86 -2.52 -1.00
N ASP A 57 -14.53 -2.19 0.10
CA ASP A 57 -15.88 -1.61 0.10
C ASP A 57 -15.89 -0.14 0.56
N LEU A 58 -14.72 0.51 0.57
CA LEU A 58 -14.58 1.89 1.00
C LEU A 58 -15.37 2.81 0.06
N LYS A 59 -16.28 3.59 0.63
CA LYS A 59 -17.00 4.67 -0.05
C LYS A 59 -16.59 5.99 0.60
N VAL A 60 -16.25 6.96 -0.25
CA VAL A 60 -15.83 8.30 0.18
C VAL A 60 -16.86 9.29 -0.32
N ASP A 61 -17.25 10.25 0.52
CA ASP A 61 -18.19 11.30 0.13
C ASP A 61 -17.69 12.04 -1.11
N GLY A 62 -18.57 12.18 -2.11
CA GLY A 62 -18.21 12.75 -3.41
C GLY A 62 -17.65 11.75 -4.43
N ARG A 63 -17.60 10.46 -4.11
CA ARG A 63 -17.24 9.39 -5.03
C ARG A 63 -18.25 8.24 -4.99
N ASP A 64 -18.84 7.93 -6.15
CA ASP A 64 -19.88 6.89 -6.26
C ASP A 64 -19.32 5.47 -6.43
N SER A 65 -18.01 5.32 -6.65
CA SER A 65 -17.34 4.03 -6.92
C SER A 65 -16.36 3.63 -5.82
N VAL A 66 -16.28 2.33 -5.56
CA VAL A 66 -15.23 1.73 -4.73
C VAL A 66 -13.85 1.86 -5.40
N PRO A 67 -12.75 1.71 -4.65
CA PRO A 67 -11.40 1.77 -5.22
C PRO A 67 -11.17 0.68 -6.28
N THR A 68 -10.55 1.08 -7.38
CA THR A 68 -10.09 0.19 -8.45
C THR A 68 -8.85 -0.61 -8.01
N ASP A 69 -8.52 -1.70 -8.71
CA ASP A 69 -7.34 -2.52 -8.36
C ASP A 69 -6.02 -1.72 -8.33
N PRO A 70 -5.72 -0.83 -9.30
CA PRO A 70 -4.54 0.03 -9.22
C PRO A 70 -4.58 0.97 -8.01
N GLU A 71 -5.75 1.47 -7.61
CA GLU A 71 -5.90 2.33 -6.43
C GLU A 71 -5.70 1.53 -5.14
N LEU A 72 -6.26 0.31 -5.03
CA LEU A 72 -6.04 -0.58 -3.90
C LEU A 72 -4.55 -0.89 -3.73
N VAL A 73 -3.87 -1.22 -4.83
CA VAL A 73 -2.42 -1.47 -4.84
C VAL A 73 -1.65 -0.23 -4.39
N THR A 74 -2.03 0.94 -4.88
CA THR A 74 -1.38 2.21 -4.55
C THR A 74 -1.58 2.57 -3.08
N LEU A 75 -2.81 2.53 -2.56
CA LEU A 75 -3.14 2.84 -1.16
C LEU A 75 -2.44 1.91 -0.17
N CYS A 76 -2.36 0.61 -0.48
CA CYS A 76 -1.59 -0.33 0.33
C CYS A 76 -0.08 -0.02 0.32
N SER A 77 0.47 0.34 -0.84
CA SER A 77 1.88 0.71 -0.97
C SER A 77 2.21 2.01 -0.25
N GLU A 78 1.33 3.00 -0.32
CA GLU A 78 1.47 4.29 0.37
C GLU A 78 1.47 4.11 1.89
N LEU A 79 0.60 3.25 2.43
CA LEU A 79 0.58 2.96 3.87
C LEU A 79 1.92 2.38 4.35
N ILE A 80 2.46 1.41 3.60
CA ILE A 80 3.70 0.71 3.95
C ILE A 80 4.90 1.66 3.82
N ASN A 81 5.06 2.29 2.65
CA ASN A 81 6.20 3.16 2.39
C ASN A 81 6.17 4.44 3.24
N GLY A 82 4.98 5.01 3.46
CA GLY A 82 4.82 6.22 4.27
C GLY A 82 5.05 6.00 5.76
N GLY A 83 4.72 4.81 6.29
CA GLY A 83 4.83 4.52 7.72
C GLY A 83 6.17 3.94 8.15
N ILE A 84 6.82 3.13 7.31
CA ILE A 84 8.01 2.37 7.71
C ILE A 84 9.24 3.25 7.83
N ASP A 85 9.54 4.07 6.83
CA ASP A 85 10.78 4.86 6.79
C ASP A 85 10.88 5.79 8.00
N THR A 86 9.79 6.50 8.32
CA THR A 86 9.75 7.42 9.47
C THR A 86 9.84 6.68 10.79
N THR A 87 9.19 5.52 10.92
CA THR A 87 9.21 4.74 12.17
C THR A 87 10.58 4.11 12.40
N SER A 88 11.26 3.63 11.35
CA SER A 88 12.63 3.12 11.44
C SER A 88 13.57 4.22 11.93
N THR A 89 13.50 5.40 11.32
CA THR A 89 14.30 6.55 11.75
C THR A 89 14.03 6.90 13.23
N VAL A 90 12.78 6.90 13.68
CA VAL A 90 12.47 7.15 15.11
C VAL A 90 13.10 6.09 16.01
N ILE A 91 13.02 4.81 15.65
CA ILE A 91 13.63 3.72 16.41
C ILE A 91 15.16 3.86 16.45
N GLU A 92 15.78 4.19 15.32
CA GLU A 92 17.22 4.44 15.22
C GLU A 92 17.66 5.58 16.15
N TRP A 93 16.93 6.70 16.16
CA TRP A 93 17.20 7.82 17.06
C TRP A 93 16.96 7.47 18.53
N ALA A 94 15.93 6.68 18.82
CA ALA A 94 15.66 6.21 20.17
C ALA A 94 16.82 5.33 20.69
N MET A 95 17.28 4.37 19.88
CA MET A 95 18.43 3.54 20.21
C MET A 95 19.71 4.37 20.40
N ALA A 96 19.96 5.33 19.52
CA ALA A 96 21.10 6.23 19.65
C ALA A 96 21.07 7.03 20.97
N ARG A 97 19.88 7.46 21.42
CA ARG A 97 19.72 8.17 22.70
C ARG A 97 19.92 7.28 23.91
N ILE A 98 19.49 6.02 23.86
CA ILE A 98 19.74 5.03 24.92
C ILE A 98 21.24 4.75 25.06
N ILE A 99 21.98 4.63 23.94
CA ILE A 99 23.43 4.41 23.95
C ILE A 99 24.18 5.64 24.49
N ASP A 100 23.77 6.84 24.07
CA ASP A 100 24.39 8.12 24.47
C ASP A 100 24.12 8.46 25.95
N ASN A 101 23.00 8.01 26.51
CA ASN A 101 22.60 8.29 27.89
C ASN A 101 22.12 7.02 28.61
N PRO A 102 23.04 6.15 29.07
CA PRO A 102 22.71 4.83 29.63
C PRO A 102 22.02 4.85 31.00
N ASN A 103 21.86 6.03 31.61
CA ASN A 103 21.16 6.22 32.89
C ASN A 103 19.70 6.71 32.71
N ILE A 104 19.24 6.86 31.47
CA ILE A 104 17.83 7.11 31.12
C ILE A 104 17.09 5.77 31.02
#